data_AF-A0A9E5TWM0-F1
#
_entry.id   AF-A0A9E5TWM0-F1
#
_cell.length_a   1.000
_cell.length_b   1.000
_cell.length_c   1.000
_cell.angle_alpha   90.00
_cell.angle_beta   90.00
_cell.angle_gamma   90.00
#
_symmetry.space_group_name_H-M   'P 1'
#
loop_
_entity.id
_entity.type
_entity.pdbx_description
1 polymer ?
#
loop_
_entity_poly.entity_id
_entity_poly.type
_entity_poly.pdbx_seq_one_letter_code
_entity_poly.pdbx_strand_id
1 'polypeptide(L)'
;ARDFDLPRIILEYRSMAKLKSTYTDKLPLQINQRTGRIHTSYHQAVAATGRLSSSDPNLQNIPVRTPEGRRIRQAFVAPPGKRIVAADYSQIELRIMAHLSADDGLRAAFAANQD
;
A
#
# COMPACT_ATOMS: atom_id res chain seq x y z
N ALA A 1 -19.79 -17.80 -4.71
CA ALA A 1 -18.35 -18.15 -4.84
C ALA A 1 -17.82 -18.90 -3.62
N ARG A 2 -18.41 -18.74 -2.43
CA ARG A 2 -18.07 -19.53 -1.24
C ARG A 2 -18.71 -20.94 -1.24
N ASP A 3 -19.65 -21.18 -2.14
CA ASP A 3 -20.46 -22.41 -2.20
C ASP A 3 -19.90 -23.45 -3.19
N PHE A 4 -18.74 -23.16 -3.80
CA PHE A 4 -18.09 -24.04 -4.77
C PHE A 4 -16.59 -24.13 -4.48
N ASP A 5 -16.09 -25.34 -4.25
CA ASP A 5 -14.71 -25.58 -3.82
C ASP A 5 -13.65 -25.17 -4.86
N LEU A 6 -13.90 -25.44 -6.14
CA LEU A 6 -12.94 -25.14 -7.20
C LEU A 6 -12.70 -23.61 -7.35
N PRO A 7 -13.73 -22.75 -7.48
CA PRO A 7 -13.53 -21.29 -7.47
C PRO A 7 -12.79 -20.78 -6.23
N ARG A 8 -13.05 -21.33 -5.05
CA ARG A 8 -12.35 -20.96 -3.81
C ARG A 8 -10.85 -21.24 -3.91
N ILE A 9 -10.48 -22.46 -4.31
CA ILE A 9 -9.07 -22.87 -4.48
C ILE A 9 -8.37 -22.01 -5.54
N ILE A 10 -9.04 -21.69 -6.65
CA ILE A 10 -8.48 -20.82 -7.68
C ILE A 10 -8.18 -19.42 -7.13
N LEU A 11 -9.09 -18.83 -6.35
CA LEU A 11 -8.89 -17.52 -5.75
C LEU A 11 -7.73 -17.52 -4.74
N GLU A 12 -7.65 -18.55 -3.90
CA GLU A 12 -6.55 -18.76 -2.95
C GLU A 12 -5.21 -18.87 -3.69
N TYR A 13 -5.12 -19.74 -4.71
CA TYR A 13 -3.92 -19.90 -5.53
C TYR A 13 -3.51 -18.57 -6.19
N ARG A 14 -4.45 -17.86 -6.84
CA ARG A 14 -4.14 -16.59 -7.52
C ARG A 14 -3.62 -15.53 -6.54
N SER A 15 -4.18 -15.49 -5.33
CA SER A 15 -3.72 -14.57 -4.30
C SER A 15 -2.26 -14.86 -3.89
N MET A 16 -1.94 -16.12 -3.60
CA MET A 16 -0.60 -16.55 -3.18
C MET A 16 0.42 -16.45 -4.29
N ALA A 17 0.07 -16.90 -5.50
CA ALA A 17 0.92 -16.82 -6.68
C ALA A 17 1.28 -15.37 -6.99
N LYS A 18 0.33 -14.43 -6.88
CA LYS A 18 0.60 -13.00 -7.06
C LYS A 18 1.56 -12.47 -6.01
N LEU A 19 1.37 -12.81 -4.73
CA LEU A 19 2.27 -12.37 -3.66
C LEU A 19 3.70 -12.86 -3.88
N LYS A 20 3.86 -14.14 -4.22
CA LYS A 20 5.16 -14.77 -4.51
C LYS A 20 5.84 -14.11 -5.71
N SER A 21 5.18 -14.10 -6.87
CA SER A 21 5.80 -13.65 -8.12
C SER A 21 6.08 -12.14 -8.13
N THR A 22 5.19 -11.34 -7.53
CA THR A 22 5.31 -9.87 -7.57
C THR A 22 6.31 -9.35 -6.54
N TYR A 23 6.35 -9.96 -5.36
CA TYR A 23 7.11 -9.41 -4.23
C TYR A 23 8.23 -10.34 -3.79
N THR A 24 7.91 -11.55 -3.33
CA THR A 24 8.89 -12.43 -2.68
C THR A 24 10.03 -12.85 -3.60
N ASP A 25 9.73 -13.20 -4.85
CA ASP A 25 10.75 -13.61 -5.82
C ASP A 25 11.45 -12.41 -6.46
N LYS A 26 10.69 -11.33 -6.76
CA LYS A 26 11.18 -10.23 -7.59
C LYS A 26 11.97 -9.17 -6.82
N LEU A 27 11.54 -8.79 -5.61
CA LEU A 27 12.17 -7.70 -4.85
C LEU A 27 13.63 -8.00 -4.46
N PRO A 28 14.01 -9.23 -4.04
CA PRO A 28 15.41 -9.54 -3.75
C PRO A 28 16.34 -9.35 -4.95
N LEU A 29 15.85 -9.63 -6.16
CA LEU A 29 16.59 -9.43 -7.40
C LEU A 29 16.78 -7.96 -7.77
N GLN A 30 16.05 -7.04 -7.13
CA GLN A 30 16.12 -5.59 -7.35
C GLN A 30 16.92 -4.86 -6.28
N ILE A 31 17.65 -5.60 -5.42
CA ILE A 31 18.59 -5.00 -4.49
C ILE A 31 19.76 -4.42 -5.28
N ASN A 32 19.97 -3.11 -5.14
CA ASN A 32 21.10 -2.44 -5.76
C ASN A 32 22.41 -2.89 -5.09
N GLN A 33 23.33 -3.46 -5.88
CA GLN A 33 24.58 -4.06 -5.38
C GLN A 33 25.48 -3.07 -4.63
N ARG A 34 25.47 -1.79 -5.01
CA ARG A 34 26.32 -0.76 -4.37
C ARG A 34 25.79 -0.32 -3.00
N THR A 35 24.47 -0.24 -2.85
CA THR A 35 23.84 0.33 -1.65
C THR A 35 23.24 -0.71 -0.72
N GLY A 36 23.02 -1.94 -1.19
CA GLY A 36 22.32 -2.99 -0.44
C GLY A 36 20.85 -2.67 -0.19
N ARG A 37 20.22 -1.82 -1.01
CA ARG A 37 18.84 -1.33 -0.83
C ARG A 37 18.03 -1.47 -2.11
N ILE A 38 16.71 -1.50 -1.95
CA ILE A 38 15.74 -1.37 -3.05
C ILE A 38 15.49 0.12 -3.28
N HIS A 39 15.54 0.56 -4.54
CA HIS A 39 15.29 1.94 -4.95
C HIS A 39 14.07 1.96 -5.86
N THR A 40 13.04 2.73 -5.51
CA THR A 40 11.84 2.94 -6.35
C THR A 40 11.96 4.27 -7.09
N SER A 41 11.31 4.36 -8.24
CA SER A 41 11.14 5.62 -8.97
C SER A 41 9.78 6.21 -8.68
N TYR A 42 9.72 7.47 -8.23
CA TYR A 42 8.47 8.21 -8.06
C TYR A 42 8.24 9.14 -9.24
N HIS A 43 7.11 8.97 -9.92
CA HIS A 43 6.73 9.78 -11.09
C HIS A 43 5.67 10.80 -10.71
N GLN A 44 5.94 12.07 -10.98
CA GLN A 44 5.07 13.18 -10.59
C GLN A 44 3.98 13.49 -11.63
N ALA A 45 4.25 13.24 -12.92
CA ALA A 45 3.41 13.70 -14.03
C ALA A 45 2.61 12.58 -14.71
N VAL A 46 2.39 11.45 -14.04
CA VAL A 46 1.74 10.27 -14.65
C VAL A 46 0.25 10.16 -14.28
N ALA A 47 -0.13 10.44 -13.03
CA ALA A 47 -1.53 10.32 -12.62
C ALA A 47 -2.30 11.61 -12.97
N ALA A 48 -3.44 11.47 -13.65
CA ALA A 48 -4.33 12.60 -14.00
C ALA A 48 -4.81 13.39 -12.77
N THR A 49 -4.88 12.75 -11.60
CA THR A 49 -5.31 13.38 -10.34
C THR A 49 -4.19 14.12 -9.60
N GLY A 50 -2.96 14.13 -10.13
CA GLY A 50 -1.79 14.73 -9.49
C GLY A 50 -1.15 13.85 -8.40
N ARG A 51 -1.62 12.61 -8.19
CA ARG A 51 -0.95 11.66 -7.29
C ARG A 51 0.42 11.23 -7.84
N LEU A 52 1.38 11.01 -6.94
CA LEU A 52 2.61 10.30 -7.31
C LEU A 52 2.28 8.86 -7.71
N SER A 53 2.98 8.32 -8.70
CA SER A 53 3.02 6.87 -8.97
C SER A 53 4.41 6.32 -8.70
N SER A 54 4.53 5.01 -8.47
CA SER A 54 5.82 4.35 -8.26
C SER A 54 6.06 3.19 -9.23
N SER A 55 7.28 3.09 -9.74
CA SER A 55 7.73 1.96 -10.58
C SER A 55 9.15 1.52 -10.22
N ASP A 56 9.50 0.32 -10.68
CA ASP A 56 10.86 -0.24 -10.65
C ASP A 56 11.59 -0.19 -9.30
N PRO A 57 11.06 -0.84 -8.23
CA PRO A 57 9.73 -1.47 -8.12
C PRO A 57 8.63 -0.50 -7.68
N ASN A 58 7.36 -0.86 -7.92
CA ASN A 58 6.23 -0.15 -7.32
C ASN A 58 6.14 -0.46 -5.81
N LEU A 59 6.54 0.51 -4.98
CA LEU A 59 6.49 0.39 -3.51
C LEU A 59 5.23 1.01 -2.88
N GLN A 60 4.36 1.62 -3.67
CA GLN A 60 3.06 2.11 -3.18
C GLN A 60 2.07 0.97 -2.93
N ASN A 61 2.18 -0.13 -3.66
CA ASN A 61 1.22 -1.24 -3.64
C ASN A 61 1.67 -2.43 -2.77
N ILE A 62 2.56 -2.22 -1.80
CA ILE A 62 2.99 -3.30 -0.89
C ILE A 62 1.79 -3.81 -0.07
N PRO A 63 1.50 -5.12 -0.10
CA PRO A 63 0.30 -5.68 0.50
C PRO A 63 0.29 -5.55 2.03
N VAL A 64 -0.89 -5.29 2.60
CA VAL A 64 -1.07 -5.12 4.06
C VAL A 64 -2.31 -5.82 4.64
N ARG A 65 -3.26 -6.21 3.79
CA ARG A 65 -4.58 -6.69 4.22
C ARG A 65 -4.55 -8.12 4.77
N THR A 66 -3.85 -9.03 4.10
CA THR A 66 -3.76 -10.45 4.50
C THR A 66 -2.56 -10.72 5.40
N PRO A 67 -2.55 -11.79 6.20
CA PRO A 67 -1.39 -12.18 7.00
C PRO A 67 -0.10 -12.33 6.17
N GLU A 68 -0.19 -12.93 4.99
CA GLU A 68 0.94 -13.15 4.08
C GLU A 68 1.44 -11.82 3.51
N GLY A 69 0.52 -10.92 3.16
CA GLY A 69 0.84 -9.55 2.77
C GLY A 69 1.58 -8.79 3.87
N ARG A 70 1.10 -8.88 5.12
CA ARG A 70 1.76 -8.28 6.28
C ARG A 70 3.18 -8.82 6.48
N ARG A 71 3.40 -10.12 6.27
CA ARG A 71 4.75 -10.71 6.32
C ARG A 71 5.69 -10.15 5.26
N ILE A 72 5.20 -9.90 4.04
CA ILE A 72 5.99 -9.22 3.00
C ILE A 72 6.35 -7.80 3.45
N ARG A 73 5.40 -7.06 4.01
CA ARG A 73 5.64 -5.69 4.51
C ARG A 73 6.66 -5.65 5.65
N GLN A 74 6.70 -6.66 6.50
CA GLN A 74 7.70 -6.79 7.58
C GLN A 74 9.15 -6.92 7.08
N ALA A 75 9.36 -7.32 5.83
CA ALA A 75 10.71 -7.38 5.23
C ALA A 75 11.31 -5.99 4.96
N PHE A 76 10.50 -4.93 4.98
CA PHE A 76 10.97 -3.55 4.84
C PHE A 76 11.47 -3.03 6.20
N VAL A 77 12.78 -3.16 6.43
CA VAL A 77 13.40 -2.83 7.73
C VAL A 77 14.23 -1.55 7.69
N ALA A 78 14.32 -0.89 8.84
CA ALA A 78 15.27 0.21 9.06
C ALA A 78 16.71 -0.33 9.15
N PRO A 79 17.73 0.43 8.72
CA PRO A 79 19.11 0.07 9.01
C PRO A 79 19.40 0.15 10.53
N PRO A 80 20.51 -0.45 11.01
CA PRO A 80 20.90 -0.40 12.42
C PRO A 80 20.92 1.03 12.99
N GLY A 81 20.48 1.16 14.25
CA GLY A 81 20.39 2.45 14.94
C GLY A 81 19.25 3.36 14.46
N LYS A 82 18.44 2.95 13.47
CA LYS A 82 17.30 3.73 12.95
C LYS A 82 15.96 3.02 13.17
N ARG A 83 14.88 3.76 12.92
CA ARG A 83 13.48 3.30 12.95
C ARG A 83 12.75 3.82 11.72
N ILE A 84 11.74 3.09 11.27
CA ILE A 84 10.78 3.56 10.27
C ILE A 84 9.62 4.21 11.01
N VAL A 85 9.25 5.41 10.59
CA VAL A 85 8.03 6.09 11.03
C VAL A 85 7.07 6.10 9.85
N ALA A 86 5.85 5.64 10.07
CA ALA A 86 4.77 5.69 9.09
C ALA A 86 3.67 6.63 9.61
N ALA A 87 3.24 7.56 8.77
CA ALA A 87 2.13 8.45 9.05
C ALA A 87 1.15 8.37 7.88
N ASP A 88 -0.14 8.24 8.21
CA ASP A 88 -1.23 8.15 7.25
C ASP A 88 -2.33 9.12 7.71
N TYR A 89 -2.93 9.86 6.77
CA TYR A 89 -3.97 10.82 7.12
C TYR A 89 -5.28 10.09 7.39
N SER A 90 -5.83 10.25 8.61
CA SER A 90 -7.15 9.71 8.93
C SER A 90 -8.22 10.27 7.99
N GLN A 91 -8.83 9.38 7.20
CA GLN A 91 -9.99 9.66 6.36
C GLN A 91 -9.83 10.87 5.43
N ILE A 92 -8.62 11.03 4.87
CA ILE A 92 -8.25 12.25 4.12
C ILE A 92 -9.24 12.62 3.01
N GLU A 93 -9.76 11.65 2.26
CA GLU A 93 -10.69 11.92 1.17
C GLU A 93 -12.04 12.46 1.67
N LEU A 94 -12.55 11.95 2.81
CA LEU A 94 -13.77 12.46 3.42
C LEU A 94 -13.57 13.84 4.05
N ARG A 95 -12.39 14.10 4.63
CA ARG A 95 -12.05 15.43 5.17
C ARG A 95 -11.94 16.47 4.05
N ILE A 96 -11.34 16.11 2.92
CA ILE A 96 -11.33 16.96 1.72
C ILE A 96 -12.76 17.19 1.22
N MET A 97 -13.59 16.14 1.17
CA MET A 97 -14.99 16.26 0.77
C MET A 97 -15.76 17.22 1.67
N ALA A 98 -15.65 17.10 2.99
CA ALA A 98 -16.29 17.99 3.96
C ALA A 98 -15.88 19.46 3.76
N HIS A 99 -14.61 19.71 3.41
CA HIS A 99 -14.12 21.05 3.11
C HIS A 99 -14.67 21.59 1.78
N LEU A 100 -14.66 20.79 0.72
CA LEU A 100 -15.09 21.21 -0.62
C LEU A 100 -16.61 21.33 -0.75
N SER A 101 -17.37 20.45 -0.09
CA SER A 101 -18.84 20.49 -0.11
C SER A 101 -19.42 21.51 0.86
N ALA A 102 -18.64 21.92 1.88
CA ALA A 102 -19.08 22.70 3.02
C ALA A 102 -20.28 22.09 3.78
N ASP A 103 -20.49 20.78 3.67
CA ASP A 103 -21.59 20.08 4.33
C ASP A 103 -21.45 20.15 5.86
N ASP A 104 -22.45 20.71 6.53
CA ASP A 104 -22.41 20.95 7.98
C ASP A 104 -22.39 19.65 8.78
N GLY A 105 -23.01 18.57 8.27
CA GLY A 105 -23.01 17.26 8.91
C GLY A 105 -21.61 16.64 8.95
N LEU A 106 -20.94 16.59 7.79
CA LEU A 106 -19.57 16.10 7.66
C LEU A 106 -18.58 16.96 8.47
N ARG A 107 -18.73 18.28 8.42
CA ARG A 107 -17.86 19.19 9.19
C ARG A 107 -18.03 19.00 10.69
N ALA A 108 -19.27 18.89 11.17
CA ALA A 108 -19.55 18.63 12.59
C ALA A 108 -19.01 17.28 13.04
N ALA A 109 -19.20 16.22 12.24
CA ALA A 109 -18.67 14.88 12.52
C ALA A 109 -17.14 14.91 12.70
N PHE A 110 -16.41 15.53 11.77
CA PHE A 110 -14.95 15.63 11.87
C PHE A 110 -14.46 16.57 12.96
N ALA A 111 -15.19 17.66 13.27
CA ALA A 111 -14.87 18.53 14.40
C ALA A 111 -15.06 17.82 15.74
N ALA A 112 -16.00 16.88 15.82
CA ALA A 112 -16.24 16.03 16.98
C ALA A 112 -15.33 14.79 17.05
N ASN A 113 -14.36 14.63 16.12
CA ASN A 113 -13.51 13.44 15.98
C ASN A 113 -14.32 12.13 15.88
N GLN A 114 -15.45 12.17 15.20
CA GLN A 114 -16.16 10.95 14.81
C GLN A 114 -15.40 10.31 13.65
N ASP A 115 -15.00 9.05 13.85
CA ASP A 115 -14.46 8.17 12.81
C ASP A 115 -15.61 7.52 12.03
#